data_AF-A0A0Q2XAR9-F1
#
_entry.id   AF-A0A0Q2XAR9-F1
#
_cell.length_a   1.000
_cell.length_b   1.000
_cell.length_c   1.000
_cell.angle_alpha   90.00
_cell.angle_beta   90.00
_cell.angle_gamma   90.00
#
_symmetry.space_group_name_H-M   'P 1'
#
loop_
_entity.id
_entity.type
_entity.pdbx_description
1 polymer ?
#
loop_
_entity_poly.entity_id
_entity_poly.type
_entity_poly.pdbx_seq_one_letter_code
_entity_poly.pdbx_strand_id
1 'polypeptide(L)'
;MGLLVVAAVAVGVIATHRERAALTPGGTARSQLVDLALPPGSKLIDSSRTNEWDASEFWELALPFDREVAALRSQLPIGRDLQGLRWCLEDTNDGVGYVYWRWGDAPTRRMIVVEVFRLFSPLQKRGGVNILKTASTPDPCAKG
;
A
#
# COMPACT_ATOMS: atom_id res chain seq x y z
N MET A 1 41.47 -6.35 56.22
CA MET A 1 40.53 -5.33 55.71
C MET A 1 40.06 -5.78 54.34
N GLY A 2 38.89 -6.42 54.25
CA GLY A 2 38.32 -6.94 53.01
C GLY A 2 37.25 -5.98 52.49
N LEU A 3 37.36 -5.60 51.21
CA LEU A 3 36.49 -4.65 50.50
C LEU A 3 35.10 -5.26 50.27
N LEU A 4 34.04 -4.52 50.62
CA LEU A 4 32.66 -4.80 50.22
C LEU A 4 32.44 -4.37 48.76
N VAL A 5 31.94 -5.27 47.91
CA VAL A 5 31.43 -4.94 46.57
C VAL A 5 29.91 -4.90 46.65
N VAL A 6 29.33 -3.71 46.50
CA VAL A 6 27.87 -3.51 46.41
C VAL A 6 27.46 -3.66 44.95
N ALA A 7 26.71 -4.71 44.63
CA ALA A 7 26.12 -4.91 43.31
C ALA A 7 24.83 -4.08 43.20
N ALA A 8 24.85 -3.02 42.40
CA ALA A 8 23.65 -2.27 42.05
C ALA A 8 22.91 -3.00 40.90
N VAL A 9 21.73 -3.54 41.19
CA VAL A 9 20.85 -4.11 40.18
C VAL A 9 20.05 -2.97 39.55
N ALA A 10 20.39 -2.59 38.32
CA ALA A 10 19.62 -1.63 37.54
C ALA A 10 18.35 -2.30 37.01
N VAL A 11 17.19 -1.86 37.51
CA VAL A 11 15.87 -2.23 36.99
C VAL A 11 15.66 -1.49 35.67
N GLY A 12 15.81 -2.20 34.56
CA GLY A 12 15.53 -1.68 33.21
C GLY A 12 14.03 -1.49 33.02
N VAL A 13 13.60 -0.24 32.89
CA VAL A 13 12.24 0.16 32.49
C VAL A 13 11.97 -0.38 31.08
N ILE A 14 10.92 -1.20 30.92
CA ILE A 14 10.40 -1.60 29.60
C ILE A 14 9.79 -0.36 28.96
N ALA A 15 10.59 0.40 28.23
CA ALA A 15 10.07 1.36 27.27
C ALA A 15 9.45 0.56 26.13
N THR A 16 8.11 0.60 26.03
CA THR A 16 7.40 0.16 24.85
C THR A 16 7.93 0.94 23.66
N HIS A 17 8.70 0.28 22.80
CA HIS A 17 9.14 0.81 21.52
C HIS A 17 7.88 1.05 20.65
N ARG A 18 7.27 2.23 20.79
CA ARG A 18 6.54 2.85 19.70
C ARG A 18 7.61 3.21 18.68
N GLU A 19 7.86 2.30 17.74
CA GLU A 19 8.66 2.59 16.57
C GLU A 19 7.89 3.61 15.72
N ARG A 20 8.02 4.89 16.11
CA ARG A 20 7.83 6.00 15.20
C ARG A 20 8.92 5.80 14.14
N ALA A 21 8.54 5.24 13.00
CA ALA A 21 9.34 5.36 11.80
C ALA A 21 9.71 6.83 11.66
N ALA A 22 10.99 7.14 11.86
CA ALA A 22 11.50 8.48 11.71
C ALA A 22 11.34 8.87 10.23
N LEU A 23 10.40 9.77 9.95
CA LEU A 23 10.26 10.39 8.63
C LEU A 23 11.58 11.09 8.31
N THR A 24 12.42 10.45 7.49
CA THR A 24 13.55 11.12 6.87
C THR A 24 12.99 12.14 5.89
N PRO A 25 13.26 13.45 6.04
CA PRO A 25 12.88 14.43 5.04
C PRO A 25 13.65 14.12 3.75
N GLY A 26 12.99 13.52 2.76
CA GLY A 26 13.59 13.12 1.49
C GLY A 26 13.34 11.67 1.07
N GLY A 27 12.74 10.82 1.92
CA GLY A 27 12.32 9.49 1.52
C GLY A 27 11.13 9.55 0.54
N THR A 28 11.24 8.93 -0.63
CA THR A 28 10.11 8.77 -1.56
C THR A 28 9.02 7.94 -0.87
N ALA A 29 7.79 8.46 -0.81
CA ALA A 29 6.64 7.70 -0.33
C ALA A 29 6.54 6.40 -1.14
N ARG A 30 6.46 5.25 -0.47
CA ARG A 30 6.49 3.93 -1.11
C ARG A 30 5.50 3.01 -0.41
N SER A 31 4.84 2.18 -1.22
CA SER A 31 3.97 1.12 -0.72
C SER A 31 4.78 0.03 0.00
N GLN A 32 4.24 -0.51 1.08
CA GLN A 32 4.77 -1.70 1.75
C GLN A 32 4.21 -3.00 1.15
N LEU A 33 3.19 -2.92 0.30
CA LEU A 33 2.53 -4.09 -0.30
C LEU A 33 3.15 -4.47 -1.64
N VAL A 34 3.51 -3.49 -2.46
CA VAL A 34 4.12 -3.67 -3.78
C VAL A 34 5.31 -2.73 -3.94
N ASP A 35 6.32 -3.08 -4.76
CA ASP A 35 7.42 -2.15 -5.05
C ASP A 35 6.93 -1.05 -5.99
N LEU A 36 6.28 -0.06 -5.39
CA LEU A 36 5.66 1.08 -6.07
C LEU A 36 6.01 2.34 -5.28
N ALA A 37 6.70 3.26 -5.95
CA ALA A 37 6.88 4.60 -5.41
C ALA A 37 5.61 5.42 -5.71
N LEU A 38 5.09 6.08 -4.68
CA LEU A 38 4.01 7.04 -4.79
C LEU A 38 4.61 8.41 -5.18
N PRO A 39 3.88 9.22 -5.96
CA PRO A 39 4.33 10.54 -6.33
C PRO A 39 4.72 11.43 -5.13
N PRO A 40 5.65 12.39 -5.30
CA PRO A 40 6.01 13.32 -4.24
C PRO A 40 4.79 14.07 -3.70
N GLY A 41 4.62 14.06 -2.38
CA GLY A 41 3.48 14.69 -1.70
C GLY A 41 2.34 13.73 -1.35
N SER A 42 2.40 12.47 -1.78
CA SER A 42 1.43 11.44 -1.36
C SER A 42 1.49 11.22 0.14
N LYS A 43 0.32 11.01 0.75
CA LYS A 43 0.18 10.76 2.19
C LYS A 43 -0.59 9.48 2.41
N LEU A 44 -0.04 8.57 3.22
CA LEU A 44 -0.77 7.39 3.67
C LEU A 44 -1.90 7.87 4.60
N ILE A 45 -3.14 7.54 4.24
CA ILE A 45 -4.34 7.83 5.02
C ILE A 45 -4.59 6.70 6.01
N ASP A 46 -4.53 5.46 5.53
CA ASP A 46 -4.76 4.27 6.34
C ASP A 46 -4.03 3.07 5.76
N SER A 47 -3.72 2.10 6.62
CA SER A 47 -3.15 0.81 6.21
C SER A 47 -3.63 -0.28 7.15
N SER A 48 -4.02 -1.42 6.59
CA SER A 48 -4.43 -2.59 7.37
C SER A 48 -3.71 -3.85 6.91
N ARG A 49 -3.54 -4.79 7.83
CA ARG A 49 -3.06 -6.15 7.57
C ARG A 49 -3.82 -7.09 8.48
N THR A 50 -4.55 -8.03 7.91
CA THR A 50 -5.36 -8.98 8.68
C THR A 50 -4.69 -10.35 8.79
N ASN A 51 -3.81 -10.71 7.84
CA ASN A 51 -2.95 -11.89 7.93
C ASN A 51 -1.66 -11.72 7.10
N GLU A 52 -0.98 -12.82 6.77
CA GLU A 52 0.27 -12.80 6.00
C GLU A 52 0.10 -12.19 4.60
N TRP A 53 -1.07 -12.33 3.99
CA TRP A 53 -1.36 -11.92 2.63
C TRP A 53 -2.33 -10.74 2.57
N ASP A 54 -3.46 -10.85 3.28
CA ASP A 54 -4.55 -9.87 3.26
C ASP A 54 -4.10 -8.56 3.91
N ALA A 55 -4.02 -7.51 3.10
CA ALA A 55 -3.57 -6.20 3.51
C ALA A 55 -4.07 -5.11 2.55
N SER A 56 -4.24 -3.88 3.05
CA SER A 56 -4.60 -2.72 2.26
C SER A 56 -3.80 -1.50 2.65
N GLU A 57 -3.59 -0.61 1.70
CA GLU A 57 -3.11 0.75 1.92
C GLU A 57 -4.01 1.72 1.16
N PHE A 58 -4.35 2.83 1.81
CA PHE A 58 -5.07 3.92 1.21
C PHE A 58 -4.23 5.19 1.27
N TRP A 59 -3.98 5.80 0.12
CA TRP A 59 -3.16 6.99 -0.03
C TRP A 59 -3.96 8.15 -0.61
N GLU A 60 -3.67 9.36 -0.16
CA GLU A 60 -4.19 10.59 -0.76
C GLU A 60 -3.53 10.82 -2.14
N LEU A 61 -4.31 11.25 -3.13
CA LEU A 61 -3.76 11.73 -4.40
C LEU A 61 -2.83 12.93 -4.17
N ALA A 62 -1.64 12.87 -4.74
CA ALA A 62 -0.68 13.97 -4.72
C ALA A 62 -0.74 14.83 -5.99
N LEU A 63 -1.17 14.22 -7.10
CA LEU A 63 -1.28 14.82 -8.42
C LEU A 63 -2.75 14.84 -8.88
N PRO A 64 -3.07 15.64 -9.92
CA PRO A 64 -4.32 15.45 -10.66
C PRO A 64 -4.45 14.01 -11.17
N PHE A 65 -5.68 13.48 -11.19
CA PHE A 65 -5.99 12.08 -11.53
C PHE A 65 -5.16 11.53 -12.70
N ASP A 66 -5.21 12.17 -13.87
CA ASP A 66 -4.51 11.67 -15.07
C ASP A 66 -2.99 11.56 -14.88
N ARG A 67 -2.40 12.50 -14.14
CA ARG A 67 -0.96 12.51 -13.85
C ARG A 67 -0.60 11.46 -12.80
N GLU A 68 -1.45 11.25 -11.80
CA GLU A 68 -1.26 10.17 -10.84
C GLU A 68 -1.31 8.81 -11.55
N VAL A 69 -2.33 8.60 -12.38
CA VAL A 69 -2.49 7.40 -13.19
C VAL A 69 -1.27 7.17 -14.07
N ALA A 70 -0.80 8.18 -14.79
CA ALA A 70 0.40 8.06 -15.62
C ALA A 70 1.66 7.71 -14.80
N ALA A 71 1.84 8.34 -13.63
CA ALA A 71 2.98 8.10 -12.75
C ALA A 71 3.00 6.66 -12.21
N LEU A 72 1.85 6.14 -11.76
CA LEU A 72 1.75 4.77 -11.26
C LEU A 72 1.85 3.75 -12.41
N ARG A 73 1.15 3.99 -13.53
CA ARG A 73 1.14 3.10 -14.71
C ARG A 73 2.55 2.85 -15.24
N SER A 74 3.43 3.86 -15.21
CA SER A 74 4.81 3.74 -15.68
C SER A 74 5.69 2.77 -14.88
N GLN A 75 5.27 2.44 -13.64
CA GLN A 75 6.01 1.57 -12.73
C GLN A 75 5.41 0.15 -12.65
N LEU A 76 4.09 0.03 -12.87
CA LEU A 76 3.38 -1.24 -12.76
C LEU A 76 3.70 -2.16 -13.94
N PRO A 77 3.89 -3.47 -13.71
CA PRO A 77 4.17 -4.44 -14.76
C PRO A 77 2.90 -4.83 -15.52
N ILE A 78 2.24 -3.87 -16.16
CA ILE A 78 1.01 -4.10 -16.92
C ILE A 78 1.30 -5.06 -18.07
N GLY A 79 0.43 -6.06 -18.23
CA GLY A 79 0.62 -7.17 -19.18
C GLY A 79 1.66 -8.22 -18.74
N ARG A 80 2.23 -8.08 -17.54
CA ARG A 80 3.24 -8.99 -16.97
C ARG A 80 2.90 -9.34 -15.51
N ASP A 81 3.63 -10.31 -14.98
CA ASP A 81 3.41 -10.78 -13.62
C ASP A 81 3.87 -9.75 -12.57
N LEU A 82 3.13 -9.67 -11.46
CA LEU A 82 3.45 -8.87 -10.28
C LEU A 82 3.54 -9.79 -9.07
N GLN A 83 4.73 -9.90 -8.47
CA GLN A 83 4.99 -10.77 -7.31
C GLN A 83 4.52 -12.22 -7.51
N GLY A 84 4.68 -12.74 -8.74
CA GLY A 84 4.28 -14.09 -9.12
C GLY A 84 2.78 -14.26 -9.46
N LEU A 85 1.98 -13.20 -9.37
CA LEU A 85 0.59 -13.21 -9.83
C LEU A 85 0.48 -12.76 -11.28
N ARG A 86 -0.35 -13.45 -12.07
CA ARG A 86 -0.54 -13.15 -13.49
C ARG A 86 -1.32 -11.87 -13.69
N TRP A 87 -0.98 -11.14 -14.74
CA TRP A 87 -1.80 -10.03 -15.23
C TRP A 87 -3.22 -10.51 -15.55
N CYS A 88 -4.25 -9.88 -14.94
CA CYS A 88 -5.65 -10.16 -15.24
C CYS A 88 -6.21 -9.13 -16.23
N LEU A 89 -6.36 -7.88 -15.78
CA LEU A 89 -7.03 -6.84 -16.53
C LEU A 89 -6.68 -5.43 -16.04
N GLU A 90 -6.99 -4.48 -16.92
CA GLU A 90 -7.11 -3.06 -16.64
C GLU A 90 -8.56 -2.67 -16.97
N ASP A 91 -9.16 -1.85 -16.12
CA ASP A 91 -10.49 -1.31 -16.34
C ASP A 91 -10.52 0.16 -15.89
N THR A 92 -11.17 0.99 -16.70
CA THR A 92 -11.14 2.46 -16.61
C THR A 92 -12.54 3.01 -16.81
N ASN A 93 -12.94 3.92 -15.93
CA ASN A 93 -14.15 4.71 -16.06
C ASN A 93 -13.81 6.21 -15.94
N ASP A 94 -13.55 6.83 -17.08
CA ASP A 94 -13.15 8.24 -17.17
C ASP A 94 -14.26 9.20 -16.71
N GLY A 95 -15.53 8.80 -16.91
CA GLY A 95 -16.70 9.59 -16.51
C GLY A 95 -16.71 9.88 -15.01
N VAL A 96 -16.17 8.96 -14.22
CA VAL A 96 -16.06 9.10 -12.77
C VAL A 96 -14.63 9.30 -12.27
N GLY A 97 -13.64 9.08 -13.14
CA GLY A 97 -12.22 9.15 -12.81
C GLY A 97 -11.86 7.99 -11.88
N TYR A 98 -11.96 6.79 -12.43
CA TYR A 98 -11.59 5.54 -11.80
C TYR A 98 -10.74 4.73 -12.78
N VAL A 99 -9.65 4.16 -12.31
CA VAL A 99 -8.89 3.14 -13.04
C VAL A 99 -8.36 2.13 -12.04
N TYR A 100 -8.33 0.86 -12.42
CA TYR A 100 -7.59 -0.14 -11.64
C TYR A 100 -6.89 -1.15 -12.52
N TRP A 101 -5.84 -1.72 -11.95
CA TRP A 101 -5.05 -2.80 -12.51
C TRP A 101 -5.12 -3.99 -11.56
N ARG A 102 -5.37 -5.17 -12.09
CA ARG A 102 -5.54 -6.39 -11.31
C ARG A 102 -4.58 -7.48 -11.76
N TRP A 103 -3.94 -8.10 -10.78
CA TRP A 103 -3.18 -9.34 -10.92
C TRP A 103 -3.79 -10.41 -10.02
N GLY A 104 -3.71 -11.66 -10.43
CA GLY A 104 -4.25 -12.75 -9.65
C GLY A 104 -3.91 -14.13 -10.16
N ASP A 105 -4.28 -15.12 -9.36
CA ASP A 105 -4.00 -16.52 -9.64
C ASP A 105 -5.13 -17.40 -9.09
N ALA A 106 -5.78 -18.17 -9.97
CA ALA A 106 -6.94 -18.99 -9.60
C ALA A 106 -6.58 -20.15 -8.63
N PRO A 107 -5.46 -20.88 -8.80
CA PRO A 107 -4.99 -21.87 -7.83
C PRO A 107 -4.85 -21.33 -6.40
N THR A 108 -4.17 -20.20 -6.23
CA THR A 108 -3.95 -19.60 -4.89
C THR A 108 -5.10 -18.71 -4.42
N ARG A 109 -6.01 -18.33 -5.32
CA ARG A 109 -7.11 -17.36 -5.09
C ARG A 109 -6.60 -16.04 -4.51
N ARG A 110 -5.35 -15.70 -4.82
CA ARG A 110 -4.70 -14.47 -4.39
C ARG A 110 -4.83 -13.43 -5.49
N MET A 111 -4.99 -12.17 -5.09
CA MET A 111 -5.01 -11.03 -6.00
C MET A 111 -4.26 -9.83 -5.42
N ILE A 112 -3.74 -9.01 -6.33
CA ILE A 112 -3.28 -7.65 -6.08
C ILE A 112 -4.12 -6.71 -6.93
N VAL A 113 -4.63 -5.65 -6.33
CA VAL A 113 -5.28 -4.54 -7.05
C VAL A 113 -4.58 -3.25 -6.70
N VAL A 114 -4.31 -2.43 -7.72
CA VAL A 114 -3.97 -1.02 -7.57
C VAL A 114 -5.07 -0.21 -8.22
N GLU A 115 -5.73 0.64 -7.44
CA GLU A 115 -6.86 1.45 -7.87
C GLU A 115 -6.53 2.92 -7.69
N VAL A 116 -6.93 3.76 -8.64
CA VAL A 116 -6.87 5.21 -8.55
C VAL A 116 -8.28 5.73 -8.76
N PHE A 117 -8.76 6.60 -7.88
CA PHE A 117 -10.13 7.06 -7.94
C PHE A 117 -10.30 8.48 -7.45
N ARG A 118 -11.30 9.19 -7.98
CA ARG A 118 -11.80 10.45 -7.42
C ARG A 118 -12.92 10.15 -6.43
N LEU A 119 -12.92 10.79 -5.25
CA LEU A 119 -14.05 10.72 -4.33
C LEU A 119 -15.17 11.64 -4.83
N PHE A 120 -16.40 11.12 -4.94
CA PHE A 120 -17.58 11.86 -5.39
C PHE A 120 -18.15 12.84 -4.35
N SER A 121 -17.42 13.14 -3.27
CA SER A 121 -17.88 14.06 -2.25
C SER A 121 -17.38 15.48 -2.53
N PRO A 122 -18.26 16.49 -2.69
CA PRO A 122 -17.86 17.89 -2.85
C PRO A 122 -17.09 18.46 -1.63
N LEU A 123 -17.04 17.72 -0.52
CA LEU A 123 -16.27 18.08 0.68
C LEU A 123 -14.83 17.52 0.67
N GLN A 124 -14.54 16.49 -0.14
CA GLN A 124 -13.21 15.93 -0.28
C GLN A 124 -12.63 16.32 -1.63
N LYS A 125 -11.76 17.33 -1.61
CA LYS A 125 -11.11 17.88 -2.82
C LYS A 125 -10.11 16.92 -3.49
N ARG A 126 -9.97 15.68 -3.01
CA ARG A 126 -8.86 14.79 -3.34
C ARG A 126 -9.34 13.34 -3.34
N GLY A 127 -9.07 12.63 -4.43
CA GLY A 127 -9.27 11.20 -4.54
C GLY A 127 -8.18 10.42 -3.81
N GLY A 128 -8.01 9.14 -4.13
CA GLY A 128 -6.90 8.37 -3.59
C GLY A 128 -6.43 7.22 -4.45
N VAL A 129 -5.39 6.57 -3.92
CA VAL A 129 -4.82 5.33 -4.46
C VAL A 129 -5.07 4.23 -3.42
N ASN A 130 -5.78 3.18 -3.82
CA ASN A 130 -5.89 1.96 -3.02
C ASN A 130 -4.91 0.93 -3.56
N ILE A 131 -4.19 0.28 -2.65
CA ILE A 131 -3.39 -0.89 -2.95
C ILE A 131 -3.90 -2.01 -2.06
N LEU A 132 -4.40 -3.08 -2.67
CA LEU A 132 -5.06 -4.18 -1.98
C LEU A 132 -4.38 -5.50 -2.33
N LYS A 133 -4.09 -6.29 -1.30
CA LYS A 133 -3.82 -7.72 -1.41
C LYS A 133 -4.98 -8.45 -0.74
N THR A 134 -5.58 -9.39 -1.46
CA THR A 134 -6.59 -10.26 -0.85
C THR A 134 -6.48 -11.70 -1.34
N ALA A 135 -6.82 -12.64 -0.47
CA ALA A 135 -6.97 -14.07 -0.71
C ALA A 135 -8.45 -14.45 -0.66
N SER A 136 -8.76 -15.67 -1.09
CA SER A 136 -10.13 -16.22 -1.13
C SER A 136 -11.05 -15.54 -2.16
N THR A 137 -10.49 -14.89 -3.17
CA THR A 137 -11.26 -14.33 -4.28
C THR A 137 -11.66 -15.45 -5.26
N PRO A 138 -12.96 -15.66 -5.53
CA PRO A 138 -13.40 -16.55 -6.61
C PRO A 138 -12.87 -16.05 -7.95
N ASP A 139 -12.15 -16.91 -8.68
CA ASP A 139 -11.35 -16.60 -9.90
C ASP A 139 -10.92 -15.13 -10.02
N PRO A 140 -9.74 -14.78 -9.46
CA PRO A 140 -9.24 -13.40 -9.44
C PRO A 140 -9.19 -12.69 -10.80
N CYS A 141 -9.11 -13.44 -11.89
CA CYS A 141 -9.03 -12.92 -13.24
C CYS A 141 -10.34 -13.05 -14.04
N ALA A 142 -11.41 -13.60 -13.45
CA ALA A 142 -12.72 -13.58 -14.09
C ALA A 142 -13.20 -12.13 -14.25
N LYS A 143 -13.71 -11.80 -15.43
CA LYS A 143 -14.47 -10.56 -15.62
C LYS A 143 -15.80 -10.76 -14.91
N GLY A 144 -16.06 -9.91 -13.89
CA GLY A 144 -17.34 -9.88 -13.18
C GLY A 144 -18.49 -9.43 -14.06
#